data_AF-A0AAV6G6K0-F1
#
_entry.id   AF-A0AAV6G6K0-F1
#
_cell.length_a   1.000
_cell.length_b   1.000
_cell.length_c   1.000
_cell.angle_alpha   90.00
_cell.angle_beta   90.00
_cell.angle_gamma   90.00
#
_symmetry.space_group_name_H-M   'P 1'
#
loop_
_entity.id
_entity.type
_entity.pdbx_description
1 polymer ?
#
loop_
_entity_poly.entity_id
_entity_poly.type
_entity_poly.pdbx_seq_one_letter_code
_entity_poly.pdbx_strand_id
1 'polypeptide(L)'
;MMTATHSHSSGVMSEEHAKKVLHGQWGRAWQVDWFSLISVILLLCFAPFIVFFFIMACDQYQCSISHCLIDLYNGDSTLLSIWDQIPSITWTAAKVYSIWVIFQVVLYMCFPDITHKFLPGYVGGVQDGARTPAGLINKYQINGLQSWIITHLLWLANASYFHWFSPTIIIDNWIPLLWCTNILGYSVSTFVFIKAHLFPTNPEDCKFSGNIFYDYMMGIEFNPRIGKWFDFKLFFNGRPGIIAWTLINLSYAAKQKELYGYVTNSMILVNVLQAQKCPIMPQNGEIQYGHHCQVKI
;
A
#
# COMPACT_ATOMS: atom_id res chain seq x y z
N MET A 1 -11.81 -54.65 -41.80
CA MET A 1 -11.97 -54.65 -40.34
C MET A 1 -10.81 -53.86 -39.75
N MET A 2 -11.00 -52.55 -39.53
CA MET A 2 -11.29 -51.93 -38.22
C MET A 2 -10.03 -51.84 -37.33
N THR A 3 -9.36 -50.67 -37.34
CA THR A 3 -9.27 -49.64 -36.25
C THR A 3 -8.17 -49.95 -35.23
N ALA A 4 -7.04 -49.23 -35.20
CA ALA A 4 -6.81 -47.84 -34.75
C ALA A 4 -6.84 -47.66 -33.22
N THR A 5 -5.67 -47.21 -32.71
CA THR A 5 -5.42 -46.32 -31.55
C THR A 5 -5.73 -46.78 -30.13
N HIS A 6 -4.68 -47.01 -29.34
CA HIS A 6 -4.66 -46.69 -27.90
C HIS A 6 -3.20 -46.50 -27.41
N SER A 7 -2.72 -45.26 -27.36
CA SER A 7 -1.54 -44.89 -26.54
C SER A 7 -1.38 -43.38 -26.29
N HIS A 8 -2.47 -42.59 -26.23
CA HIS A 8 -2.39 -41.12 -26.08
C HIS A 8 -2.84 -40.54 -24.73
N SER A 9 -2.95 -41.35 -23.66
CA SER A 9 -3.48 -40.88 -22.36
C SER A 9 -2.44 -40.64 -21.26
N SER A 10 -1.26 -41.28 -21.31
CA SER A 10 -0.27 -41.22 -20.22
C SER A 10 0.65 -39.99 -20.28
N GLY A 11 0.92 -39.44 -21.47
CA GLY A 11 1.74 -38.24 -21.64
C GLY A 11 1.04 -36.95 -21.18
N VAL A 12 -0.26 -36.85 -21.43
CA VAL A 12 -1.06 -35.64 -21.11
C VAL A 12 -1.21 -35.45 -19.60
N MET A 13 -1.45 -36.54 -18.84
CA MET A 13 -1.50 -36.47 -17.38
C MET A 13 -0.16 -36.04 -16.77
N SER A 14 0.96 -36.46 -17.34
CA SER A 14 2.29 -36.11 -16.83
C SER A 14 2.67 -34.66 -17.14
N GLU A 15 2.31 -34.14 -18.31
CA GLU A 15 2.50 -32.73 -18.66
C GLU A 15 1.56 -31.80 -17.86
N GLU A 16 0.33 -32.22 -17.61
CA GLU A 16 -0.63 -31.43 -16.82
C GLU A 16 -0.27 -31.41 -15.34
N HIS A 17 0.22 -32.54 -14.79
CA HIS A 17 0.83 -32.57 -13.45
C HIS A 17 2.12 -31.75 -13.38
N ALA A 18 3.00 -31.85 -14.39
CA ALA A 18 4.24 -31.07 -14.44
C ALA A 18 3.94 -29.57 -14.56
N LYS A 19 2.93 -29.17 -15.36
CA LYS A 19 2.42 -27.79 -15.40
C LYS A 19 1.86 -27.35 -14.06
N LYS A 20 1.04 -28.17 -13.38
CA LYS A 20 0.52 -27.86 -12.02
C LYS A 20 1.63 -27.73 -10.98
N VAL A 21 2.68 -28.55 -11.07
CA VAL A 21 3.85 -28.49 -10.18
C VAL A 21 4.71 -27.26 -10.48
N LEU A 22 4.89 -26.88 -11.75
CA LEU A 22 5.56 -25.63 -12.13
C LEU A 22 4.73 -24.38 -11.76
N HIS A 23 3.40 -24.47 -11.88
CA HIS A 23 2.46 -23.39 -11.55
C HIS A 23 2.40 -23.05 -10.04
N GLY A 24 3.11 -23.79 -9.19
CA GLY A 24 3.08 -23.61 -7.72
C GLY A 24 4.34 -23.03 -7.08
N GLN A 25 5.46 -22.96 -7.82
CA GLN A 25 6.80 -22.86 -7.23
C GLN A 25 7.34 -21.43 -6.99
N TRP A 26 6.55 -20.37 -7.18
CA TRP A 26 7.07 -19.02 -7.01
C TRP A 26 6.65 -18.34 -5.69
N GLY A 27 7.56 -17.51 -5.18
CA GLY A 27 7.31 -16.38 -4.27
C GLY A 27 7.04 -16.68 -2.79
N ARG A 28 6.21 -17.67 -2.46
CA ARG A 28 5.74 -17.95 -1.08
C ARG A 28 5.46 -19.42 -0.78
N ALA A 29 5.45 -19.77 0.50
CA ALA A 29 5.24 -21.14 0.99
C ALA A 29 3.87 -21.70 0.56
N TRP A 30 3.84 -23.00 0.25
CA TRP A 30 2.63 -23.71 -0.18
C TRP A 30 1.98 -24.46 0.98
N GLN A 31 2.81 -24.97 1.89
CA GLN A 31 2.36 -25.54 3.16
C GLN A 31 2.46 -24.47 4.22
N VAL A 32 1.33 -24.20 4.87
CA VAL A 32 1.26 -23.24 5.97
C VAL A 32 1.53 -24.00 7.26
N ASP A 33 2.69 -23.74 7.86
CA ASP A 33 3.00 -24.19 9.19
C ASP A 33 2.17 -23.43 10.24
N TRP A 34 1.92 -24.08 11.39
CA TRP A 34 1.13 -23.48 12.47
C TRP A 34 1.74 -22.18 12.99
N PHE A 35 3.07 -22.04 12.97
CA PHE A 35 3.75 -20.83 13.38
C PHE A 35 3.48 -19.67 12.41
N SER A 36 3.55 -19.90 11.09
CA SER A 36 3.16 -18.92 10.07
C SER A 36 1.70 -18.51 10.20
N LEU A 37 0.80 -19.48 10.46
CA LEU A 37 -0.62 -19.17 10.63
C LEU A 37 -0.89 -18.29 11.85
N ILE A 38 -0.33 -18.66 13.01
CA ILE A 38 -0.44 -17.86 14.23
C ILE A 38 0.14 -16.46 14.00
N SER A 39 1.32 -16.36 13.38
CA SER A 39 1.95 -15.08 13.06
C SER A 39 1.07 -14.21 12.16
N VAL A 40 0.43 -14.79 11.14
CA VAL A 40 -0.47 -14.07 10.25
C VAL A 40 -1.71 -13.56 10.99
N ILE A 41 -2.33 -14.39 11.82
CA ILE A 41 -3.50 -13.99 12.62
C ILE A 41 -3.11 -12.87 13.59
N LEU A 42 -1.96 -13.00 14.27
CA LEU A 42 -1.45 -11.96 15.16
C LEU A 42 -1.21 -10.65 14.40
N LEU A 43 -0.58 -10.68 13.22
CA LEU A 43 -0.36 -9.49 12.42
C LEU A 43 -1.68 -8.84 11.98
N LEU A 44 -2.62 -9.63 11.47
CA LEU A 44 -3.93 -9.15 11.03
C LEU A 44 -4.74 -8.51 12.16
N CYS A 45 -4.65 -9.06 13.38
CA CYS A 45 -5.38 -8.52 14.52
C CYS A 45 -4.65 -7.35 15.17
N PHE A 46 -3.34 -7.43 15.39
CA PHE A 46 -2.60 -6.47 16.25
C PHE A 46 -1.93 -5.32 15.50
N ALA A 47 -1.63 -5.44 14.21
CA ALA A 47 -0.98 -4.37 13.45
C ALA A 47 -1.68 -2.99 13.57
N PRO A 48 -3.00 -2.85 13.40
CA PRO A 48 -3.65 -1.55 13.58
C PRO A 48 -3.51 -1.03 15.02
N PHE A 49 -3.67 -1.88 16.03
CA PHE A 49 -3.58 -1.48 17.44
C PHE A 49 -2.16 -1.04 17.83
N ILE A 50 -1.12 -1.65 17.26
CA ILE A 50 0.27 -1.23 17.49
C ILE A 50 0.49 0.20 16.97
N VAL A 51 -0.06 0.54 15.80
CA VAL A 51 0.03 1.90 15.25
C VAL A 51 -0.70 2.90 16.15
N PHE A 52 -1.92 2.56 16.61
CA PHE A 52 -2.65 3.40 17.56
C PHE A 52 -1.87 3.57 18.86
N PHE A 53 -1.25 2.51 19.40
CA PHE A 53 -0.43 2.56 20.61
C PHE A 53 0.71 3.58 20.48
N PHE A 54 1.49 3.55 19.40
CA PHE A 54 2.57 4.53 19.19
C PHE A 54 2.07 5.96 19.10
N ILE A 55 0.89 6.17 18.50
CA ILE A 55 0.30 7.50 18.37
C ILE A 55 -0.20 8.00 19.72
N MET A 56 -0.83 7.14 20.52
CA MET A 56 -1.25 7.48 21.87
C MET A 56 -0.06 7.76 22.78
N ALA A 57 1.03 7.00 22.65
CA ALA A 57 2.27 7.30 23.36
C ALA A 57 2.82 8.68 22.96
N CYS A 58 2.69 9.06 21.69
CA CYS A 58 3.08 10.39 21.23
C CYS A 58 2.17 11.53 21.71
N ASP A 59 0.86 11.32 21.67
CA ASP A 59 -0.14 12.33 22.02
C ASP A 59 -0.21 12.55 23.55
N GLN A 60 -0.31 11.47 24.32
CA GLN A 60 -0.52 11.52 25.78
C GLN A 60 0.79 11.53 26.57
N TYR A 61 1.84 10.86 26.09
CA TYR A 61 3.08 10.62 26.86
C TYR A 61 4.32 11.30 26.25
N GLN A 62 4.15 12.34 25.43
CA GLN A 62 5.26 13.07 24.79
C GLN A 62 6.23 12.14 24.02
N CYS A 63 5.66 11.11 23.37
CA CYS A 63 6.37 10.05 22.66
C CYS A 63 7.27 9.16 23.54
N SER A 64 7.05 9.14 24.86
CA SER A 64 7.74 8.23 25.77
C SER A 64 6.99 6.91 25.96
N ILE A 65 7.54 5.85 25.37
CA ILE A 65 6.98 4.49 25.49
C ILE A 65 7.18 3.95 26.91
N SER A 66 8.31 4.27 27.55
CA SER A 66 8.62 3.76 28.89
C SER A 66 7.62 4.26 29.94
N HIS A 67 7.24 5.54 29.88
CA HIS A 67 6.25 6.10 30.80
C HIS A 67 4.88 5.44 30.60
N CYS A 68 4.43 5.26 29.36
CA CYS A 68 3.18 4.56 29.08
C CYS A 68 3.15 3.12 29.63
N LEU A 69 4.26 2.38 29.50
CA LEU A 69 4.37 1.00 30.02
C LEU A 69 4.43 0.94 31.55
N ILE A 70 5.10 1.89 32.19
CA ILE A 70 5.20 1.97 33.65
C ILE A 70 3.82 2.27 34.24
N ASP A 71 3.08 3.23 33.69
CA ASP A 71 1.74 3.59 34.17
C ASP A 71 0.74 2.43 33.98
N LEU A 72 0.89 1.65 32.90
CA LEU A 72 0.11 0.43 32.67
C LEU A 72 0.48 -0.69 33.66
N TYR A 73 1.76 -0.83 34.01
CA TYR A 73 2.24 -1.83 34.96
C TYR A 73 1.84 -1.49 36.40
N ASN A 74 1.91 -0.22 36.78
CA ASN A 74 1.53 0.27 38.11
C ASN A 74 0.01 0.28 38.32
N GLY A 75 -0.78 0.20 37.25
CA GLY A 75 -2.25 0.23 37.31
C GLY A 75 -2.83 1.65 37.41
N ASP A 76 -1.99 2.68 37.25
CA ASP A 76 -2.41 4.08 37.24
C ASP A 76 -3.23 4.42 35.98
N SER A 77 -3.07 3.63 34.92
CA SER A 77 -3.84 3.71 33.68
C SER A 77 -4.17 2.31 33.17
N THR A 78 -5.40 2.10 32.65
CA THR A 78 -5.78 0.84 31.99
C THR A 78 -5.74 1.01 30.47
N LEU A 79 -5.61 -0.10 29.73
CA LEU A 79 -5.70 -0.06 28.27
C LEU A 79 -7.02 0.54 27.79
N LEU A 80 -8.11 0.32 28.53
CA LEU A 80 -9.43 0.88 28.23
C LEU A 80 -9.46 2.40 28.43
N SER A 81 -8.89 2.93 29.51
CA SER A 81 -8.86 4.38 29.74
C SER A 81 -8.00 5.13 28.72
N ILE A 82 -6.94 4.49 28.22
CA ILE A 82 -6.12 5.03 27.11
C ILE A 82 -6.94 5.01 25.82
N TRP A 83 -7.67 3.91 25.57
CA TRP A 83 -8.48 3.73 24.37
C TRP A 83 -9.70 4.66 24.32
N ASP A 84 -10.35 4.94 25.45
CA ASP A 84 -11.53 5.80 25.53
C ASP A 84 -11.24 7.26 25.16
N GLN A 85 -9.98 7.68 25.25
CA GLN A 85 -9.55 9.01 24.85
C GLN A 85 -9.28 9.13 23.35
N ILE A 86 -9.30 8.03 22.59
CA ILE A 86 -9.05 8.03 21.15
C ILE A 86 -10.23 8.72 20.45
N PRO A 87 -10.00 9.83 19.72
CA PRO A 87 -11.02 10.44 18.88
C PRO A 87 -11.63 9.41 17.92
N SER A 88 -12.95 9.31 17.95
CA SER A 88 -13.70 8.45 17.04
C SER A 88 -13.67 8.99 15.61
N ILE A 89 -14.09 8.15 14.65
CA ILE A 89 -14.17 8.55 13.25
C ILE A 89 -15.07 9.79 13.08
N THR A 90 -14.56 10.82 12.42
CA THR A 90 -15.31 12.04 12.14
C THR A 90 -15.72 12.08 10.67
N TRP A 91 -16.90 12.68 10.41
CA TRP A 91 -17.37 12.90 9.04
C TRP A 91 -16.43 13.80 8.23
N THR A 92 -15.75 14.74 8.87
CA THR A 92 -14.76 15.61 8.24
C THR A 92 -13.57 14.78 7.72
N ALA A 93 -13.00 13.92 8.56
CA ALA A 93 -11.88 13.07 8.16
C ALA A 93 -12.28 12.08 7.06
N ALA A 94 -13.47 11.48 7.16
CA ALA A 94 -14.00 10.60 6.11
C ALA A 94 -14.11 11.33 4.77
N LYS A 95 -14.67 12.55 4.74
CA LYS A 95 -14.76 13.36 3.51
C LYS A 95 -13.39 13.71 2.94
N VAL A 96 -12.46 14.19 3.77
CA VAL A 96 -11.09 14.54 3.34
C VAL A 96 -10.39 13.33 2.74
N TYR A 97 -10.49 12.18 3.41
CA TYR A 97 -9.87 10.95 2.95
C TYR A 97 -10.52 10.40 1.67
N SER A 98 -11.84 10.43 1.56
CA SER A 98 -12.54 10.03 0.33
C SER A 98 -12.15 10.92 -0.85
N ILE A 99 -12.12 12.25 -0.66
CA ILE A 99 -11.68 13.20 -1.69
C ILE A 99 -10.23 12.91 -2.10
N TRP A 100 -9.34 12.67 -1.12
CA TRP A 100 -7.95 12.30 -1.38
C TRP A 100 -7.82 11.05 -2.25
N VAL A 101 -8.50 9.95 -1.88
CA VAL A 101 -8.43 8.68 -2.62
C VAL A 101 -9.02 8.86 -4.03
N ILE A 102 -10.17 9.51 -4.17
CA ILE A 102 -10.79 9.79 -5.47
C ILE A 102 -9.84 10.63 -6.34
N PHE A 103 -9.25 11.68 -5.78
CA PHE A 103 -8.28 12.51 -6.47
C PHE A 103 -7.07 11.71 -6.97
N GLN A 104 -6.53 10.81 -6.15
CA GLN A 104 -5.44 9.93 -6.56
C GLN A 104 -5.87 8.93 -7.64
N VAL A 105 -7.09 8.38 -7.58
CA VAL A 105 -7.64 7.52 -8.65
C VAL A 105 -7.78 8.30 -9.96
N VAL A 106 -8.27 9.53 -9.91
CA VAL A 106 -8.43 10.40 -11.09
C VAL A 106 -7.05 10.71 -11.69
N LEU A 107 -6.06 11.07 -10.88
CA LEU A 107 -4.69 11.28 -11.37
C LEU A 107 -4.11 10.02 -11.99
N TYR A 108 -4.37 8.85 -11.40
CA TYR A 108 -3.86 7.58 -11.91
C TYR A 108 -4.51 7.17 -13.24
N MET A 109 -5.84 7.33 -13.38
CA MET A 109 -6.61 6.83 -14.53
C MET A 109 -6.75 7.85 -15.67
N CYS A 110 -6.93 9.13 -15.34
CA CYS A 110 -7.31 10.15 -16.33
C CYS A 110 -6.11 10.91 -16.91
N PHE A 111 -4.97 10.95 -16.21
CA PHE A 111 -3.83 11.76 -16.63
C PHE A 111 -2.71 10.88 -17.21
N PRO A 112 -2.50 10.87 -18.53
CA PRO A 112 -1.30 10.29 -19.13
C PRO A 112 -0.05 11.01 -18.61
N ASP A 113 1.04 10.26 -18.51
CA ASP A 113 2.32 10.84 -18.16
C ASP A 113 2.82 11.68 -19.34
N ILE A 114 3.10 12.94 -19.07
CA ILE A 114 3.71 13.91 -19.96
C ILE A 114 5.11 14.26 -19.46
N THR A 115 5.38 14.04 -18.16
CA THR A 115 6.62 14.41 -17.49
C THR A 115 7.85 13.71 -18.09
N HIS A 116 7.71 12.47 -18.59
CA HIS A 116 8.79 11.78 -19.32
C HIS A 116 9.29 12.50 -20.57
N LYS A 117 8.47 13.36 -21.18
CA LYS A 117 8.88 14.13 -22.36
C LYS A 117 9.81 15.29 -22.01
N PHE A 118 9.71 15.79 -20.78
CA PHE A 118 10.45 16.97 -20.32
C PHE A 118 11.67 16.62 -19.48
N LEU A 119 11.65 15.50 -18.74
CA LEU A 119 12.75 15.10 -17.87
C LEU A 119 13.65 14.04 -18.55
N PRO A 120 14.89 14.39 -18.95
CA PRO A 120 15.83 13.42 -19.46
C PRO A 120 16.18 12.40 -18.37
N GLY A 121 16.06 11.11 -18.67
CA GLY A 121 16.33 10.01 -17.73
C GLY A 121 15.13 9.52 -16.92
N TYR A 122 13.97 10.19 -16.97
CA TYR A 122 12.73 9.66 -16.37
C TYR A 122 12.01 8.72 -17.34
N VAL A 123 11.89 7.45 -16.97
CA VAL A 123 11.11 6.46 -17.72
C VAL A 123 9.66 6.48 -17.24
N GLY A 124 8.85 7.32 -17.88
CA GLY A 124 7.40 7.41 -17.64
C GLY A 124 6.58 6.94 -18.84
N GLY A 125 5.26 7.07 -18.77
CA GLY A 125 4.34 6.65 -19.83
C GLY A 125 3.98 5.17 -19.75
N VAL A 126 3.58 4.58 -20.88
CA VAL A 126 3.21 3.16 -20.92
C VAL A 126 4.48 2.30 -20.93
N GLN A 127 4.72 1.59 -19.84
CA GLN A 127 5.88 0.73 -19.64
C GLN A 127 5.45 -0.73 -19.45
N ASP A 128 6.31 -1.63 -19.88
CA ASP A 128 6.13 -3.07 -19.65
C ASP A 128 6.59 -3.43 -18.25
N GLY A 129 5.75 -4.15 -17.51
CA GLY A 129 6.07 -4.65 -16.18
C GLY A 129 6.88 -5.94 -16.21
N ALA A 130 7.22 -6.42 -15.02
CA ALA A 130 7.89 -7.71 -14.87
C ALA A 130 7.02 -8.85 -15.42
N ARG A 131 7.68 -9.87 -15.97
CA ARG A 131 7.01 -11.09 -16.43
C ARG A 131 6.36 -11.80 -15.24
N THR A 132 5.07 -12.06 -15.32
CA THR A 132 4.35 -12.83 -14.31
C THR A 132 4.79 -14.29 -14.34
N PRO A 133 4.51 -15.06 -13.28
CA PRO A 133 4.78 -16.49 -13.26
C PRO A 133 4.06 -17.29 -14.36
N ALA A 134 2.85 -16.89 -14.76
CA ALA A 134 2.16 -17.40 -15.95
C ALA A 134 2.79 -16.94 -17.28
N GLY A 135 3.86 -16.14 -17.22
CA GLY A 135 4.60 -15.67 -18.37
C GLY A 135 4.03 -14.42 -19.04
N LEU A 136 3.02 -13.77 -18.46
CA LEU A 136 2.39 -12.57 -19.01
C LEU A 136 3.23 -11.33 -18.74
N ILE A 137 3.20 -10.36 -19.67
CA ILE A 137 3.83 -9.05 -19.49
C ILE A 137 2.73 -8.00 -19.41
N ASN A 138 2.62 -7.42 -18.23
CA ASN A 138 1.59 -6.48 -17.87
C ASN A 138 2.01 -5.06 -18.22
N LYS A 139 1.21 -4.32 -18.99
CA LYS A 139 1.47 -2.91 -19.27
C LYS A 139 0.97 -2.02 -18.14
N TYR A 140 1.72 -0.97 -17.85
CA TYR A 140 1.45 0.00 -16.79
C TYR A 140 1.65 1.42 -17.28
N GLN A 141 0.76 2.33 -16.87
CA GLN A 141 0.96 3.75 -17.06
C GLN A 141 1.71 4.33 -15.86
N ILE A 142 2.97 4.69 -16.07
CA ILE A 142 3.86 5.22 -15.05
C ILE A 142 3.78 6.75 -15.10
N ASN A 143 2.95 7.30 -14.21
CA ASN A 143 2.74 8.75 -14.03
C ASN A 143 2.98 9.22 -12.59
N GLY A 144 3.69 8.43 -11.77
CA GLY A 144 3.81 8.67 -10.34
C GLY A 144 4.46 10.01 -9.99
N LEU A 145 5.51 10.39 -10.73
CA LEU A 145 6.18 11.67 -10.54
C LEU A 145 5.25 12.84 -10.87
N GLN A 146 4.52 12.75 -11.98
CA GLN A 146 3.53 13.76 -12.36
C GLN A 146 2.43 13.90 -11.30
N SER A 147 1.87 12.80 -10.82
CA SER A 147 0.85 12.81 -9.75
C SER A 147 1.39 13.46 -8.48
N TRP A 148 2.64 13.16 -8.11
CA TRP A 148 3.31 13.76 -6.96
C TRP A 148 3.47 15.28 -7.15
N ILE A 149 4.02 15.73 -8.28
CA ILE A 149 4.23 17.17 -8.58
C ILE A 149 2.90 17.92 -8.54
N ILE A 150 1.87 17.43 -9.24
CA ILE A 150 0.55 18.07 -9.28
C ILE A 150 -0.03 18.20 -7.87
N THR A 151 0.04 17.12 -7.09
CA THR A 151 -0.48 17.11 -5.72
C THR A 151 0.23 18.13 -4.83
N HIS A 152 1.56 18.21 -4.89
CA HIS A 152 2.34 19.12 -4.05
C HIS A 152 2.19 20.59 -4.48
N LEU A 153 2.16 20.86 -5.78
CA LEU A 153 1.91 22.21 -6.29
C LEU A 153 0.51 22.69 -5.89
N LEU A 154 -0.50 21.83 -5.97
CA LEU A 154 -1.85 22.17 -5.51
C LEU A 154 -1.89 22.44 -4.01
N TRP A 155 -1.21 21.63 -3.19
CA TRP A 155 -1.13 21.85 -1.75
C TRP A 155 -0.41 23.17 -1.42
N LEU A 156 0.71 23.47 -2.07
CA LEU A 156 1.46 24.72 -1.89
C LEU A 156 0.67 25.95 -2.34
N ALA A 157 -0.01 25.85 -3.49
CA ALA A 157 -0.87 26.91 -4.01
C ALA A 157 -2.07 27.13 -3.08
N ASN A 158 -2.63 26.06 -2.51
CA ASN A 158 -3.66 26.18 -1.48
C ASN A 158 -3.15 26.88 -0.23
N ALA A 159 -1.96 26.50 0.26
CA ALA A 159 -1.37 27.09 1.46
C ALA A 159 -1.01 28.58 1.29
N SER A 160 -0.63 29.00 0.08
CA SER A 160 -0.09 30.33 -0.18
C SER A 160 -1.10 31.32 -0.78
N TYR A 161 -2.09 30.84 -1.53
CA TYR A 161 -2.97 31.69 -2.34
C TYR A 161 -4.46 31.36 -2.18
N PHE A 162 -4.87 30.10 -2.37
CA PHE A 162 -6.29 29.78 -2.46
C PHE A 162 -7.00 29.69 -1.10
N HIS A 163 -6.30 29.23 -0.05
CA HIS A 163 -6.84 29.04 1.29
C HIS A 163 -8.18 28.26 1.35
N TRP A 164 -8.38 27.29 0.46
CA TRP A 164 -9.60 26.46 0.41
C TRP A 164 -9.72 25.53 1.63
N PHE A 165 -8.59 25.08 2.17
CA PHE A 165 -8.52 24.27 3.39
C PHE A 165 -7.26 24.57 4.19
N SER A 166 -7.27 24.28 5.50
CA SER A 166 -6.10 24.50 6.34
C SER A 166 -4.93 23.60 5.91
N PRO A 167 -3.70 24.14 5.74
CA PRO A 167 -2.51 23.33 5.49
C PRO A 167 -2.23 22.28 6.57
N THR A 168 -2.79 22.45 7.77
CA THR A 168 -2.65 21.56 8.93
C THR A 168 -3.73 20.48 9.02
N ILE A 169 -4.70 20.45 8.08
CA ILE A 169 -5.91 19.61 8.15
C ILE A 169 -5.63 18.13 8.42
N ILE A 170 -4.49 17.62 7.92
CA ILE A 170 -4.08 16.22 8.09
C ILE A 170 -3.73 15.94 9.55
N ILE A 171 -2.92 16.81 10.18
CA ILE A 171 -2.51 16.64 11.58
C ILE A 171 -3.67 16.94 12.53
N ASP A 172 -4.49 17.94 12.22
CA ASP A 172 -5.66 18.26 13.03
C ASP A 172 -6.70 17.13 13.05
N ASN A 173 -6.69 16.24 12.04
CA ASN A 173 -7.58 15.08 11.94
C ASN A 173 -6.81 13.74 11.91
N TRP A 174 -5.61 13.68 12.50
CA TRP A 174 -4.70 12.54 12.34
C TRP A 174 -5.31 11.20 12.78
N ILE A 175 -5.87 11.14 13.99
CA ILE A 175 -6.46 9.90 14.54
C ILE A 175 -7.70 9.46 13.74
N PRO A 176 -8.69 10.33 13.44
CA PRO A 176 -9.81 9.96 12.58
C PRO A 176 -9.41 9.50 11.17
N LEU A 177 -8.35 10.08 10.58
CA LEU A 177 -7.83 9.65 9.27
C LEU A 177 -7.24 8.24 9.32
N LEU A 178 -6.62 7.84 10.43
CA LEU A 178 -6.09 6.49 10.60
C LEU A 178 -7.17 5.42 10.69
N TRP A 179 -8.31 5.74 11.29
CA TRP A 179 -9.49 4.89 11.20
C TRP A 179 -9.92 4.70 9.74
N CYS A 180 -9.99 5.79 8.98
CA CYS A 180 -10.37 5.75 7.56
C CYS A 180 -9.39 4.90 6.72
N THR A 181 -8.07 5.03 6.95
CA THR A 181 -7.07 4.25 6.23
C THR A 181 -7.13 2.77 6.58
N ASN A 182 -7.35 2.41 7.85
CA ASN A 182 -7.50 1.02 8.27
C ASN A 182 -8.76 0.40 7.67
N ILE A 183 -9.90 1.09 7.75
CA ILE A 183 -11.16 0.65 7.15
C ILE A 183 -11.00 0.42 5.65
N LEU A 184 -10.37 1.36 4.93
CA LEU A 184 -10.12 1.19 3.50
C LEU A 184 -9.18 0.01 3.23
N GLY A 185 -8.11 -0.16 4.03
CA GLY A 185 -7.18 -1.28 3.93
C GLY A 185 -7.89 -2.63 4.00
N TYR A 186 -8.65 -2.88 5.06
CA TYR A 186 -9.41 -4.13 5.19
C TYR A 186 -10.50 -4.26 4.12
N SER A 187 -11.16 -3.16 3.73
CA SER A 187 -12.20 -3.19 2.70
C SER A 187 -11.63 -3.61 1.34
N VAL A 188 -10.48 -3.04 0.95
CA VAL A 188 -9.79 -3.36 -0.30
C VAL A 188 -9.22 -4.78 -0.24
N SER A 189 -8.57 -5.19 0.86
CA SER A 189 -8.07 -6.56 1.04
C SER A 189 -9.20 -7.60 0.91
N THR A 190 -10.35 -7.33 1.53
CA THR A 190 -11.54 -8.18 1.42
C THR A 190 -12.08 -8.21 0.00
N PHE A 191 -12.14 -7.04 -0.66
CA PHE A 191 -12.58 -6.96 -2.05
C PHE A 191 -11.68 -7.78 -2.99
N VAL A 192 -10.35 -7.64 -2.91
CA VAL A 192 -9.44 -8.38 -3.78
C VAL A 192 -9.42 -9.88 -3.46
N PHE A 193 -9.64 -10.26 -2.20
CA PHE A 193 -9.80 -11.65 -1.79
C PHE A 193 -11.05 -12.30 -2.40
N ILE A 194 -12.21 -11.63 -2.30
CA ILE A 194 -13.47 -12.10 -2.91
C ILE A 194 -13.34 -12.16 -4.42
N LYS A 195 -12.79 -11.09 -5.02
CA LYS A 195 -12.52 -11.01 -6.46
C LYS A 195 -11.69 -12.20 -6.95
N ALA A 196 -10.64 -12.58 -6.23
CA ALA A 196 -9.77 -13.68 -6.64
C ALA A 196 -10.52 -15.02 -6.76
N HIS A 197 -11.59 -15.22 -5.98
CA HIS A 197 -12.42 -16.42 -6.05
C HIS A 197 -13.50 -16.34 -7.14
N LEU A 198 -14.07 -15.15 -7.38
CA LEU A 198 -15.22 -14.99 -8.28
C LEU A 198 -14.83 -14.61 -9.72
N PHE A 199 -13.87 -13.71 -9.88
CA PHE A 199 -13.42 -13.17 -11.17
C PHE A 199 -11.90 -12.87 -11.14
N PRO A 200 -11.05 -13.91 -11.06
CA PRO A 200 -9.61 -13.74 -11.11
C PRO A 200 -9.18 -13.09 -12.43
N THR A 201 -8.22 -12.16 -12.37
CA THR A 201 -7.70 -11.48 -13.58
C THR A 201 -7.01 -12.48 -14.52
N ASN A 202 -6.22 -13.38 -13.93
CA ASN A 202 -5.62 -14.51 -14.61
C ASN A 202 -5.63 -15.71 -13.65
N PRO A 203 -6.39 -16.79 -13.96
CA PRO A 203 -6.42 -17.99 -13.13
C PRO A 203 -5.04 -18.62 -12.93
N GLU A 204 -4.16 -18.47 -13.93
CA GLU A 204 -2.79 -18.99 -13.90
C GLU A 204 -1.86 -18.20 -12.97
N ASP A 205 -2.20 -16.96 -12.60
CA ASP A 205 -1.42 -16.16 -11.63
C ASP A 205 -2.09 -16.13 -10.23
N CYS A 206 -2.97 -17.09 -9.94
CA CYS A 206 -3.63 -17.24 -8.65
C CYS A 206 -2.99 -18.34 -7.80
N LYS A 207 -2.75 -18.04 -6.52
CA LYS A 207 -2.15 -18.99 -5.58
C LYS A 207 -3.02 -19.16 -4.33
N PHE A 208 -3.46 -20.39 -4.12
CA PHE A 208 -4.23 -20.81 -2.95
C PHE A 208 -3.36 -21.73 -2.08
N SER A 209 -3.30 -21.48 -0.78
CA SER A 209 -2.63 -22.36 0.19
C SER A 209 -3.60 -23.29 0.93
N GLY A 210 -4.92 -23.12 0.72
CA GLY A 210 -5.96 -23.88 1.41
C GLY A 210 -6.26 -23.38 2.83
N ASN A 211 -5.64 -22.28 3.26
CA ASN A 211 -5.91 -21.64 4.54
C ASN A 211 -6.38 -20.19 4.31
N ILE A 212 -7.62 -19.91 4.70
CA ILE A 212 -8.29 -18.63 4.44
C ILE A 212 -7.52 -17.45 5.03
N PHE A 213 -7.03 -17.54 6.28
CA PHE A 213 -6.35 -16.42 6.93
C PHE A 213 -4.99 -16.13 6.28
N TYR A 214 -4.25 -17.18 5.93
CA TYR A 214 -2.97 -17.05 5.23
C TYR A 214 -3.17 -16.46 3.82
N ASP A 215 -4.14 -16.99 3.07
CA ASP A 215 -4.48 -16.51 1.73
C ASP A 215 -5.02 -15.07 1.75
N TYR A 216 -5.74 -14.68 2.82
CA TYR A 216 -6.21 -13.32 3.02
C TYR A 216 -5.06 -12.31 3.24
N MET A 217 -4.10 -12.65 4.10
CA MET A 217 -2.96 -11.76 4.40
C MET A 217 -2.01 -11.63 3.21
N MET A 218 -1.70 -12.77 2.56
CA MET A 218 -0.68 -12.81 1.53
C MET A 218 -1.23 -12.52 0.12
N GLY A 219 -2.57 -12.48 -0.03
CA GLY A 219 -3.27 -12.25 -1.30
C GLY A 219 -3.26 -13.46 -2.24
N ILE A 220 -4.31 -13.68 -3.03
CA ILE A 220 -4.40 -14.86 -3.91
C ILE A 220 -3.89 -14.53 -5.32
N GLU A 221 -4.32 -13.41 -5.88
CA GLU A 221 -3.87 -12.92 -7.19
C GLU A 221 -2.51 -12.24 -7.07
N PHE A 222 -1.58 -12.55 -7.99
CA PHE A 222 -0.28 -11.88 -8.02
C PHE A 222 -0.38 -10.37 -8.32
N ASN A 223 -1.25 -10.00 -9.28
CA ASN A 223 -1.56 -8.62 -9.65
C ASN A 223 -3.08 -8.46 -9.83
N PRO A 224 -3.84 -8.16 -8.75
CA PRO A 224 -5.28 -7.96 -8.87
C PRO A 224 -5.57 -6.67 -9.66
N ARG A 225 -6.35 -6.80 -10.74
CA ARG A 225 -6.68 -5.68 -11.64
C ARG A 225 -8.17 -5.50 -11.84
N ILE A 226 -8.60 -4.26 -12.05
CA ILE A 226 -9.91 -3.93 -12.59
C ILE A 226 -9.73 -3.43 -14.03
N GLY A 227 -10.33 -4.15 -14.96
CA GLY A 227 -10.11 -3.92 -16.38
C GLY A 227 -8.65 -4.09 -16.78
N LYS A 228 -8.21 -3.34 -17.79
CA LYS A 228 -6.86 -3.46 -18.35
C LYS A 228 -5.80 -2.63 -17.62
N TRP A 229 -6.21 -1.53 -17.00
CA TRP A 229 -5.31 -0.46 -16.58
C TRP A 229 -5.20 -0.26 -15.07
N PHE A 230 -6.26 -0.55 -14.30
CA PHE A 230 -6.25 -0.31 -12.87
C PHE A 230 -5.65 -1.51 -12.13
N ASP A 231 -4.44 -1.35 -11.59
CA ASP A 231 -3.75 -2.37 -10.80
C ASP A 231 -3.69 -1.94 -9.33
N PHE A 232 -4.31 -2.74 -8.45
CA PHE A 232 -4.42 -2.40 -7.03
C PHE A 232 -3.05 -2.32 -6.35
N LYS A 233 -2.13 -3.24 -6.69
CA LYS A 233 -0.80 -3.31 -6.09
C LYS A 233 -0.01 -2.06 -6.43
N LEU A 234 0.01 -1.68 -7.71
CA LEU A 234 0.72 -0.48 -8.14
C LEU A 234 0.07 0.80 -7.56
N PHE A 235 -1.26 0.88 -7.57
CA PHE A 235 -1.98 2.05 -7.08
C PHE A 235 -1.71 2.30 -5.60
N PHE A 236 -2.00 1.34 -4.71
CA PHE A 236 -1.88 1.53 -3.27
C PHE A 236 -0.43 1.69 -2.79
N ASN A 237 0.53 0.99 -3.43
CA ASN A 237 1.94 1.12 -3.09
C ASN A 237 2.50 2.52 -3.43
N GLY A 238 2.14 3.05 -4.60
CA GLY A 238 2.77 4.27 -5.10
C GLY A 238 1.99 5.57 -4.87
N ARG A 239 0.66 5.53 -4.80
CA ARG A 239 -0.18 6.75 -4.90
C ARG A 239 -0.68 7.25 -3.55
N PRO A 240 -1.74 6.67 -2.93
CA PRO A 240 -2.28 7.22 -1.71
C PRO A 240 -1.34 7.08 -0.51
N GLY A 241 -0.38 6.13 -0.52
CA GLY A 241 0.59 5.96 0.56
C GLY A 241 1.77 6.93 0.46
N ILE A 242 2.62 6.74 -0.56
CA ILE A 242 3.88 7.49 -0.71
C ILE A 242 3.65 9.00 -0.92
N ILE A 243 2.63 9.41 -1.69
CA ILE A 243 2.33 10.83 -1.88
C ILE A 243 1.72 11.43 -0.60
N ALA A 244 0.92 10.66 0.17
CA ALA A 244 0.40 11.14 1.45
C ALA A 244 1.52 11.31 2.49
N TRP A 245 2.54 10.43 2.49
CA TRP A 245 3.66 10.54 3.42
C TRP A 245 4.34 11.91 3.35
N THR A 246 4.65 12.39 2.16
CA THR A 246 5.27 13.72 2.00
C THR A 246 4.30 14.86 2.34
N LEU A 247 2.99 14.69 2.13
CA LEU A 247 1.98 15.67 2.57
C LEU A 247 1.80 15.71 4.10
N ILE A 248 1.84 14.56 4.79
CA ILE A 248 1.79 14.48 6.25
C ILE A 248 2.95 15.27 6.85
N ASN A 249 4.16 15.08 6.32
CA ASN A 249 5.36 15.81 6.70
C ASN A 249 5.22 17.33 6.52
N LEU A 250 4.67 17.76 5.37
CA LEU A 250 4.41 19.18 5.12
C LEU A 250 3.33 19.74 6.05
N SER A 251 2.31 18.96 6.37
CA SER A 251 1.28 19.33 7.34
C SER A 251 1.83 19.47 8.76
N TYR A 252 2.76 18.62 9.19
CA TYR A 252 3.48 18.78 10.46
C TYR A 252 4.33 20.05 10.46
N ALA A 253 5.00 20.38 9.35
CA ALA A 253 5.81 21.60 9.26
C ALA A 253 4.93 22.85 9.30
N ALA A 254 3.76 22.82 8.65
CA ALA A 254 2.76 23.86 8.75
C ALA A 254 2.25 24.01 10.19
N LYS A 255 1.99 22.91 10.89
CA LYS A 255 1.54 22.95 12.30
C LYS A 255 2.61 23.50 13.23
N GLN A 256 3.88 23.13 13.02
CA GLN A 256 4.99 23.70 13.78
C GLN A 256 5.09 25.21 13.58
N LYS A 257 4.93 25.69 12.34
CA LYS A 257 4.92 27.12 12.03
C LYS A 257 3.73 27.85 12.69
N GLU A 258 2.55 27.24 12.72
CA GLU A 258 1.36 27.78 13.39
C GLU A 258 1.58 27.93 14.91
N LEU A 259 2.14 26.91 15.56
CA LEU A 259 2.32 26.87 17.01
C LEU A 259 3.48 27.73 17.51
N TYR A 260 4.62 27.72 16.80
CA TYR A 260 5.86 28.35 17.26
C TYR A 260 6.28 29.58 16.42
N GLY A 261 5.57 29.88 15.33
CA GLY A 261 5.87 30.99 14.42
C GLY A 261 6.98 30.70 13.40
N TYR A 262 7.71 29.60 13.52
CA TYR A 262 8.80 29.20 12.62
C TYR A 262 8.89 27.68 12.45
N VAL A 263 9.59 27.24 11.41
CA VAL A 263 9.90 25.83 11.15
C VAL A 263 11.35 25.57 11.55
N THR A 264 11.61 24.52 12.32
CA THR A 264 12.97 24.20 12.79
C THR A 264 13.82 23.61 11.67
N ASN A 265 15.15 23.80 11.75
CA ASN A 265 16.09 23.20 10.81
C ASN A 265 15.97 21.66 10.75
N SER A 266 15.72 21.02 11.90
CA SER A 266 15.48 19.58 11.98
C SER A 266 14.24 19.15 11.18
N MET A 267 13.16 19.93 11.23
CA MET A 267 11.95 19.64 10.49
C MET A 267 12.14 19.78 8.98
N ILE A 268 12.87 20.83 8.56
CA ILE A 268 13.25 21.01 7.15
C ILE A 268 14.11 19.83 6.68
N LEU A 269 15.10 19.43 7.47
CA LEU A 269 16.00 18.32 7.15
C LEU A 269 15.23 17.01 6.97
N VAL A 270 14.32 16.68 7.89
CA VAL A 270 13.47 15.48 7.80
C VAL A 270 12.62 15.51 6.52
N ASN A 271 11.99 16.65 6.24
CA ASN A 271 11.14 16.80 5.05
C ASN A 271 11.95 16.63 3.75
N VAL A 272 13.14 17.21 3.66
CA VAL A 272 14.00 17.09 2.48
C VAL A 272 14.49 15.65 2.30
N LEU A 273 15.02 15.02 3.35
CA LEU A 273 15.56 13.66 3.28
C LEU A 273 14.48 12.62 2.94
N GLN A 274 13.27 12.79 3.47
CA GLN A 274 12.14 11.89 3.16
C GLN A 274 11.54 12.19 1.78
N ALA A 275 11.45 13.46 1.38
CA ALA A 275 11.00 13.84 0.06
C ALA A 275 11.94 13.34 -1.04
N GLN A 276 13.27 13.35 -0.85
CA GLN A 276 14.22 12.86 -1.86
C GLN A 276 14.01 11.38 -2.22
N LYS A 277 13.56 10.54 -1.28
CA LYS A 277 13.30 9.12 -1.52
C LYS A 277 12.03 8.87 -2.35
N CYS A 278 11.13 9.83 -2.44
CA CYS A 278 9.80 9.68 -3.02
C CYS A 278 9.76 9.77 -4.56
N PRO A 279 10.37 10.76 -5.23
CA PRO A 279 10.42 10.86 -6.69
C PRO A 279 11.55 10.03 -7.32
N ILE A 280 12.54 9.60 -6.53
CA ILE A 280 13.71 8.82 -6.96
C ILE A 280 13.63 7.39 -6.44
N MET A 281 12.43 6.78 -6.36
CA MET A 281 12.39 5.33 -6.40
C MET A 281 12.79 4.94 -7.82
N PRO A 282 14.03 4.47 -8.05
CA PRO A 282 14.44 4.08 -9.38
C PRO A 282 13.62 2.82 -9.67
N GLN A 283 12.71 2.88 -10.65
CA GLN A 283 12.36 1.67 -11.38
C GLN A 283 13.54 1.35 -12.29
N ASN A 284 14.71 1.08 -11.70
CA ASN A 284 15.90 0.71 -12.45
C ASN A 284 15.51 -0.49 -13.31
N GLY A 285 15.57 -0.30 -14.62
CA GLY A 285 15.35 -1.32 -15.65
C GLY A 285 16.42 -2.41 -15.67
N GLU A 286 17.00 -2.74 -14.52
CA GLU A 286 17.81 -3.93 -14.31
C GLU A 286 16.99 -4.96 -13.55
N ILE A 287 16.09 -5.63 -14.27
CA ILE A 287 15.72 -7.00 -13.93
C ILE A 287 16.91 -7.86 -14.37
N GLN A 288 18.02 -7.76 -13.63
CA GLN A 288 19.12 -8.70 -13.74
C GLN A 288 18.63 -10.04 -13.19
N TYR A 289 18.70 -11.04 -14.06
CA TYR A 289 18.42 -12.44 -13.78
C TYR A 289 19.28 -12.90 -12.61
N GLY A 290 18.64 -13.12 -11.47
CA GLY A 290 19.26 -13.72 -10.29
C GLY A 290 18.16 -14.24 -9.39
N HIS A 291 18.06 -15.57 -9.29
CA HIS A 291 17.36 -16.22 -8.19
C HIS A 291 17.85 -15.56 -6.88
N HIS A 292 16.95 -14.98 -6.08
CA HIS A 292 17.22 -14.12 -4.90
C HIS A 292 17.23 -12.60 -5.10
N CYS A 293 16.14 -12.03 -5.60
CA CYS A 293 15.61 -10.74 -5.11
C CYS A 293 14.21 -10.49 -5.65
N GLN A 294 13.24 -11.23 -5.13
CA GLN A 294 11.87 -10.72 -5.12
C GLN A 294 11.86 -9.66 -4.02
N VAL A 295 11.56 -8.41 -4.38
CA VAL A 295 11.03 -7.45 -3.42
C VAL A 295 9.81 -8.13 -2.79
N LYS A 296 10.02 -8.70 -1.59
CA LYS A 296 8.94 -9.11 -0.70
C LYS A 296 8.21 -7.83 -0.33
N ILE A 297 7.13 -7.56 -1.06
CA ILE A 297 5.93 -6.91 -0.53
C ILE A 297 4.93 -8.02 -0.33
#